data_AF-A0A920GEX8-F1
#
_entry.id   AF-A0A920GEX8-F1
#
_cell.length_a   1.000
_cell.length_b   1.000
_cell.length_c   1.000
_cell.angle_alpha   90.00
_cell.angle_beta   90.00
_cell.angle_gamma   90.00
#
_symmetry.space_group_name_H-M   'P 1'
#
loop_
_entity.id
_entity.type
_entity.pdbx_description
1 polymer ?
#
loop_
_entity_poly.entity_id
_entity_poly.type
_entity_poly.pdbx_seq_one_letter_code
_entity_poly.pdbx_strand_id
1 'polypeptide(L)'
;MLTYVQDKFKPQAIVNLATLTGAIIVSLGKEYAGLFSNNDVLANAVTTAGGKVDEKCWRMPMGKAYDDMLKSHIADMKNIGGPYGGAITAACFLHRFIKK
;
A
#
# COMPACT_ATOMS: atom_id res chain seq x y z
N MET A 1 -0.75 8.66 -11.49
CA MET A 1 -1.76 7.71 -11.98
C MET A 1 -2.97 7.62 -11.04
N LEU A 2 -2.79 7.30 -9.75
CA LEU A 2 -3.90 7.21 -8.77
C LEU A 2 -4.81 8.45 -8.79
N THR A 3 -4.22 9.65 -8.76
CA THR A 3 -4.95 10.91 -8.82
C THR A 3 -5.72 11.11 -10.13
N TYR A 4 -5.17 10.68 -11.25
CA TYR A 4 -5.86 10.75 -12.54
C TYR A 4 -7.06 9.79 -12.60
N VAL A 5 -6.87 8.55 -12.13
CA VAL A 5 -7.91 7.52 -12.15
C VAL A 5 -9.11 7.92 -11.30
N GLN A 6 -8.89 8.42 -10.08
CA GLN A 6 -9.99 8.86 -9.22
C GLN A 6 -10.75 10.06 -9.81
N ASP A 7 -10.03 11.05 -10.37
CA ASP A 7 -10.64 12.29 -10.86
C ASP A 7 -11.42 12.03 -12.17
N LYS A 8 -10.92 11.12 -13.02
CA LYS A 8 -11.53 10.80 -14.32
C LYS A 8 -12.70 9.83 -14.22
N PHE A 9 -12.61 8.81 -13.37
CA PHE A 9 -13.53 7.66 -13.41
C PHE A 9 -14.42 7.51 -12.17
N LYS A 10 -14.15 8.23 -11.07
CA LYS A 10 -14.92 8.14 -9.81
C LYS A 10 -15.20 6.69 -9.37
N PRO A 11 -14.16 5.83 -9.31
CA PRO A 11 -14.35 4.40 -9.08
C PRO A 11 -14.84 4.12 -7.65
N GLN A 12 -15.53 2.99 -7.47
CA GLN A 12 -15.92 2.50 -6.14
C GLN A 12 -14.75 1.93 -5.34
N ALA A 13 -13.71 1.45 -6.04
CA ALA A 13 -12.47 0.95 -5.44
C ALA A 13 -11.30 1.15 -6.40
N ILE A 14 -10.10 1.41 -5.86
CA ILE A 14 -8.85 1.48 -6.62
C ILE A 14 -7.90 0.42 -6.07
N VAL A 15 -7.41 -0.46 -6.94
CA VAL A 15 -6.41 -1.47 -6.61
C VAL A 15 -5.15 -1.18 -7.43
N ASN A 16 -4.01 -1.05 -6.74
CA ASN A 16 -2.71 -0.85 -7.36
C ASN A 16 -1.85 -2.10 -7.14
N LEU A 17 -1.42 -2.73 -8.24
CA LEU A 17 -0.54 -3.90 -8.24
C LEU A 17 0.85 -3.45 -8.68
N ALA A 18 1.86 -3.62 -7.83
CA ALA A 18 3.20 -3.15 -8.11
C ALA A 18 4.28 -4.06 -7.48
N THR A 19 5.34 -4.33 -8.24
CA THR A 19 6.59 -4.93 -7.75
C THR A 19 7.46 -3.85 -7.06
N LEU A 20 6.91 -3.26 -5.99
CA LEU A 20 7.33 -1.94 -5.53
C LEU A 20 8.56 -1.92 -4.64
N THR A 21 8.72 -2.88 -3.73
CA THR A 21 9.78 -2.82 -2.71
C THR A 21 10.46 -4.17 -2.53
N GLY A 22 11.77 -4.17 -2.33
CA GLY A 22 12.49 -5.37 -1.87
C GLY A 22 12.13 -5.72 -0.41
N ALA A 23 11.72 -4.73 0.38
CA ALA A 23 11.37 -4.91 1.79
C ALA A 23 10.20 -5.89 2.01
N ILE A 24 9.26 -6.00 1.05
CA ILE A 24 8.16 -6.95 1.18
C ILE A 24 8.63 -8.40 1.00
N ILE A 25 9.61 -8.64 0.12
CA ILE A 25 10.23 -9.95 -0.07
C ILE A 25 11.00 -10.38 1.19
N VAL A 26 11.70 -9.44 1.84
CA VAL A 26 12.37 -9.70 3.11
C VAL A 26 11.36 -10.08 4.21
N SER A 27 10.15 -9.52 4.17
CA SER A 27 9.12 -9.73 5.19
C SER A 27 8.30 -11.00 5.00
N LEU A 28 7.90 -11.30 3.76
CA LEU A 28 6.91 -12.34 3.44
C LEU A 28 7.45 -13.44 2.51
N GLY A 29 8.70 -13.33 2.07
CA GLY A 29 9.27 -14.23 1.08
C GLY A 29 8.60 -14.08 -0.30
N LYS A 30 8.46 -15.19 -1.03
CA LYS A 30 7.83 -15.23 -2.36
C LYS A 30 6.44 -15.88 -2.35
N GLU A 31 5.99 -16.36 -1.20
CA GLU A 31 4.74 -17.11 -1.04
C GLU A 31 3.52 -16.21 -0.82
N TYR A 32 3.71 -15.05 -0.18
CA TYR A 32 2.64 -14.09 0.11
C TYR A 32 2.94 -12.74 -0.52
N ALA A 33 1.93 -12.18 -1.20
CA ALA A 33 1.95 -10.77 -1.57
C ALA A 33 1.63 -9.87 -0.36
N GLY A 34 2.26 -8.70 -0.27
CA GLY A 34 1.89 -7.69 0.72
C GLY A 34 0.61 -6.96 0.32
N LEU A 35 -0.39 -6.98 1.21
CA LEU A 35 -1.64 -6.24 1.04
C LEU A 35 -1.70 -5.04 1.97
N PHE A 36 -1.92 -3.85 1.40
CA PHE A 36 -2.12 -2.60 2.12
C PHE A 36 -3.44 -1.98 1.70
N SER A 37 -4.24 -1.51 2.66
CA SER A 37 -5.57 -0.96 2.40
C SER A 37 -5.99 -0.01 3.51
N ASN A 38 -6.65 1.10 3.13
CA ASN A 38 -7.36 2.00 4.02
C ASN A 38 -8.81 1.55 4.32
N ASN A 39 -9.25 0.42 3.75
CA ASN A 39 -10.59 -0.13 3.93
C ASN A 39 -10.55 -1.62 4.28
N ASP A 40 -11.14 -1.98 5.43
CA ASP A 40 -11.16 -3.34 5.95
C ASP A 40 -11.97 -4.31 5.09
N VAL A 41 -13.13 -3.85 4.59
CA VAL A 41 -14.02 -4.67 3.77
C VAL A 41 -13.33 -5.06 2.46
N LEU A 42 -12.68 -4.10 1.80
CA LEU A 42 -11.92 -4.35 0.58
C LEU A 42 -10.73 -5.26 0.83
N ALA A 43 -9.98 -5.06 1.92
CA ALA A 43 -8.86 -5.91 2.27
C ALA A 43 -9.30 -7.37 2.46
N ASN A 44 -10.37 -7.58 3.23
CA ASN A 44 -10.91 -8.92 3.49
C ASN A 44 -11.45 -9.57 2.22
N ALA A 45 -12.09 -8.81 1.33
CA ALA A 45 -12.55 -9.31 0.05
C ALA A 45 -11.38 -9.82 -0.82
N VAL A 46 -10.29 -9.04 -0.90
CA VAL A 46 -9.08 -9.43 -1.66
C VAL A 46 -8.42 -10.66 -1.04
N THR A 47 -8.22 -10.69 0.28
CA THR A 47 -7.61 -11.85 0.96
C THR A 47 -8.45 -13.12 0.78
N THR A 48 -9.78 -13.01 0.89
CA THR A 48 -10.69 -14.15 0.67
C THR A 48 -10.66 -14.64 -0.77
N ALA A 49 -10.63 -13.72 -1.74
CA ALA A 49 -10.56 -14.07 -3.17
C ALA A 49 -9.24 -14.79 -3.49
N GLY A 50 -8.11 -14.24 -3.03
CA GLY A 50 -6.79 -14.84 -3.23
C GLY A 50 -6.69 -16.25 -2.66
N GLY A 51 -7.24 -16.48 -1.47
CA GLY A 51 -7.29 -17.81 -0.86
C GLY A 51 -8.05 -18.87 -1.66
N LYS A 52 -9.01 -18.48 -2.53
CA LYS A 52 -9.75 -19.42 -3.39
C LYS A 52 -8.97 -19.87 -4.62
N VAL A 53 -7.98 -19.10 -5.04
CA VAL A 53 -7.19 -19.32 -6.26
C VAL A 53 -5.71 -19.56 -5.98
N ASP A 54 -5.36 -19.79 -4.72
CA ASP A 54 -3.98 -19.98 -4.23
C ASP A 54 -3.04 -18.78 -4.48
N GLU A 55 -3.59 -17.58 -4.70
CA GLU A 55 -2.84 -16.31 -4.75
C GLU A 55 -2.87 -15.63 -3.39
N LYS A 56 -2.00 -16.07 -2.49
CA LYS A 56 -2.01 -15.66 -1.09
C LYS A 56 -1.51 -14.22 -0.93
N CYS A 57 -2.20 -13.44 -0.10
CA CYS A 57 -1.74 -12.14 0.34
C CYS A 57 -1.87 -11.99 1.85
N TRP A 58 -0.97 -11.22 2.45
CA TRP A 58 -0.97 -10.94 3.88
C TRP A 58 -1.19 -9.46 4.13
N ARG A 59 -2.18 -9.14 4.97
CA ARG A 59 -2.48 -7.75 5.30
C ARG A 59 -1.41 -7.17 6.22
N MET A 60 -0.75 -6.13 5.74
CA MET A 60 0.29 -5.41 6.46
C MET A 60 -0.31 -4.18 7.18
N PRO A 61 0.27 -3.76 8.32
CA PRO A 61 -0.22 -2.59 9.03
C PRO A 61 0.05 -1.31 8.23
N MET A 62 -0.82 -0.32 8.44
CA MET A 62 -0.60 1.07 8.05
C MET A 62 -0.91 1.94 9.26
N GLY A 63 -0.28 3.10 9.38
CA GLY A 63 -0.56 3.99 10.50
C GLY A 63 0.28 5.26 10.50
N LYS A 64 -0.12 6.19 11.38
CA LYS A 64 0.48 7.52 11.49
C LYS A 64 1.98 7.49 11.77
N ALA A 65 2.45 6.55 12.57
CA ALA A 65 3.89 6.42 12.88
C ALA A 65 4.73 6.18 11.62
N TYR A 66 4.24 5.35 10.69
CA TYR A 66 4.92 5.08 9.42
C TYR A 66 4.76 6.24 8.43
N ASP A 67 3.60 6.87 8.39
CA ASP A 67 3.37 8.04 7.53
C ASP A 67 4.24 9.23 7.94
N ASP A 68 4.44 9.45 9.25
CA ASP A 68 5.30 10.50 9.78
C ASP A 68 6.78 10.32 9.36
N MET A 69 7.21 9.10 9.01
CA MET A 69 8.56 8.84 8.49
C MET A 69 8.80 9.48 7.11
N LEU A 70 7.72 9.80 6.37
CA LEU A 70 7.79 10.48 5.07
C LEU A 70 7.83 12.00 5.18
N LYS A 71 7.88 12.58 6.38
CA LYS A 71 7.93 14.05 6.54
C LYS A 71 9.19 14.62 5.90
N SER A 72 8.99 15.72 5.17
CA SER A 72 10.05 16.55 4.60
C SER A 72 10.02 17.94 5.22
N HIS A 73 11.18 18.56 5.37
CA HIS A 73 11.29 19.94 5.86
C HIS A 73 11.14 20.98 4.73
N ILE A 74 11.21 20.54 3.47
CA ILE A 74 11.29 21.42 2.29
C ILE A 74 10.22 21.13 1.24
N ALA A 75 9.42 20.07 1.43
CA ALA A 75 8.39 19.61 0.50
C ALA A 75 7.23 18.99 1.28
N ASP A 76 6.13 18.68 0.61
CA ASP A 76 4.98 18.02 1.23
C ASP A 76 5.33 16.65 1.83
N MET A 77 6.26 15.93 1.19
CA MET A 77 6.74 14.63 1.64
C MET A 77 8.06 14.21 0.99
N LYS A 78 8.74 13.25 1.62
CA LYS A 78 9.81 12.44 1.00
C LYS A 78 9.18 11.23 0.29
N ASN A 79 9.89 10.71 -0.70
CA ASN A 79 9.51 9.47 -1.39
C ASN A 79 10.04 8.19 -0.71
N ILE A 80 10.89 8.32 0.32
CA ILE A 80 11.50 7.21 1.07
C ILE A 80 11.46 7.52 2.57
N GLY A 81 11.06 6.54 3.40
CA GLY A 81 10.92 6.69 4.85
C GLY A 81 12.13 6.29 5.70
N GLY A 82 13.18 5.74 5.08
CA GLY A 82 14.37 5.23 5.78
C GLY A 82 14.59 3.73 5.60
N PRO A 83 15.51 3.11 6.36
CA PRO A 83 15.90 1.71 6.17
C PRO A 83 14.87 0.69 6.70
N TYR A 84 14.02 1.07 7.65
CA TYR A 84 13.04 0.18 8.28
C TYR A 84 11.62 0.42 7.78
N GLY A 85 10.82 -0.64 7.72
CA GLY A 85 9.41 -0.52 7.33
C GLY A 85 9.18 -0.09 5.88
N GLY A 86 10.17 -0.28 4.99
CA GLY A 86 10.14 0.23 3.62
C GLY A 86 8.85 -0.07 2.85
N ALA A 87 8.33 -1.30 2.95
CA ALA A 87 7.08 -1.70 2.31
C ALA A 87 5.87 -0.89 2.83
N ILE A 88 5.80 -0.68 4.15
CA ILE A 88 4.74 0.09 4.79
C ILE A 88 4.84 1.57 4.43
N THR A 89 6.05 2.15 4.49
CA THR A 89 6.25 3.56 4.13
C THR A 89 5.96 3.82 2.65
N ALA A 90 6.25 2.87 1.75
CA ALA A 90 5.88 2.98 0.34
C ALA A 90 4.35 2.94 0.14
N ALA A 91 3.64 2.10 0.90
CA ALA A 91 2.18 2.10 0.91
C ALA A 91 1.60 3.42 1.45
N CYS A 92 2.17 3.98 2.52
CA CYS A 92 1.80 5.30 3.04
C CYS A 92 2.04 6.40 2.00
N PHE A 93 3.15 6.35 1.26
CA PHE A 93 3.42 7.29 0.17
C PHE A 93 2.33 7.23 -0.90
N LEU A 94 1.95 6.04 -1.37
CA LEU A 94 0.87 5.88 -2.34
C LEU A 94 -0.48 6.36 -1.79
N HIS A 95 -0.76 6.09 -0.52
CA HIS A 95 -2.01 6.49 0.14
C HIS A 95 -2.23 8.00 0.10
N ARG A 96 -1.17 8.82 0.19
CA ARG A 96 -1.27 10.29 0.08
C ARG A 96 -1.79 10.79 -1.26
N PHE A 97 -1.80 9.96 -2.31
CA PHE A 97 -2.34 10.30 -3.62
C PHE A 97 -3.80 9.86 -3.84
N ILE A 98 -4.41 9.19 -2.85
CA ILE A 98 -5.83 8.84 -2.82
C ILE A 98 -6.59 9.94 -2.07
N LYS A 99 -7.55 10.57 -2.76
CA LYS A 99 -8.42 11.58 -2.18
C LYS A 99 -9.65 10.88 -1.59
N LYS A 100 -9.72 10.82 -0.25
CA LYS A 100 -10.77 10.21 0.60
C LYS A 100 -10.73 8.69 0.66
#